data_AF-A0A182NN95-F1
#
_entry.id   AF-A0A182NN95-F1
#
_cell.length_a   1.000
_cell.length_b   1.000
_cell.length_c   1.000
_cell.angle_alpha   90.00
_cell.angle_beta   90.00
_cell.angle_gamma   90.00
#
_symmetry.space_group_name_H-M   'P 1'
#
loop_
_entity.id
_entity.type
_entity.pdbx_description
1 polymer ?
#
loop_
_entity_poly.entity_id
_entity_poly.type
_entity_poly.pdbx_seq_one_letter_code
_entity_poly.pdbx_strand_id
1 'polypeptide(L)'
;MASAKKILSKIRQTNQVTDGTLYMINRNPRNLERLRLAHKTDGYHLEKPVRNFWHRLELNASNKYVTAKLVHFQNGTVIECSTTEWALKRHLYKGNDFAAYSTLGKAFASRCLDAGLTEMRCDLKSTASKKVDSFLRAVEESGIRLQEPERIRPAYSWDMHRPEKPWEVTE
;
A
#
# COMPACT_ATOMS: atom_id res chain seq x y z
N MET A 1 21.11 -26.02 -20.90
CA MET A 1 20.25 -24.97 -20.32
C MET A 1 19.44 -24.32 -21.43
N ALA A 2 18.11 -24.23 -21.30
CA ALA A 2 17.29 -23.56 -22.32
C ALA A 2 17.61 -22.06 -22.37
N SER A 3 17.90 -21.52 -23.57
CA SER A 3 18.15 -20.09 -23.75
C SER A 3 16.95 -19.26 -23.28
N ALA A 4 17.18 -18.17 -22.55
CA ALA A 4 16.14 -17.29 -22.01
C ALA A 4 15.13 -16.83 -23.07
N LYS A 5 15.56 -16.67 -24.33
CA LYS A 5 14.69 -16.36 -25.47
C LYS A 5 13.65 -17.46 -25.75
N LYS A 6 14.03 -18.74 -25.65
CA LYS A 6 13.11 -19.87 -25.85
C LYS A 6 12.06 -19.91 -24.74
N ILE A 7 12.45 -19.64 -23.49
CA ILE A 7 11.54 -19.59 -22.34
C ILE A 7 10.51 -18.45 -22.53
N LEU A 8 10.98 -17.25 -22.85
CA LEU A 8 10.13 -16.09 -23.12
C LEU A 8 9.14 -16.34 -24.28
N SER A 9 9.60 -16.97 -25.36
CA SER A 9 8.72 -17.30 -26.49
C SER A 9 7.61 -18.27 -26.10
N LYS A 10 7.93 -19.25 -25.24
CA LYS A 10 6.95 -20.24 -24.78
C LYS A 10 5.95 -19.66 -23.79
N ILE A 11 6.38 -18.75 -22.91
CA ILE A 11 5.47 -17.99 -22.02
C ILE A 11 4.50 -17.14 -22.83
N ARG A 12 4.97 -16.49 -23.90
CA ARG A 12 4.10 -15.72 -24.79
C ARG A 12 3.06 -16.59 -25.46
N GLN A 13 3.44 -17.78 -25.94
CA GLN A 13 2.51 -18.74 -26.52
C GLN A 13 1.46 -19.23 -25.51
N THR A 14 1.85 -19.52 -24.26
CA THR A 14 0.89 -19.95 -23.22
C THR A 14 -0.06 -18.84 -22.77
N ASN A 15 0.35 -17.57 -22.90
CA ASN A 15 -0.49 -16.42 -22.57
C ASN A 15 -1.44 -16.04 -23.71
N GLN A 16 -1.34 -16.67 -24.88
CA GLN A 16 -2.31 -16.44 -25.96
C GLN A 16 -3.64 -17.08 -25.59
N VAL A 17 -4.70 -16.30 -25.74
CA VAL A 17 -6.06 -16.73 -25.49
C VAL A 17 -6.53 -17.58 -26.68
N THR A 18 -7.22 -18.70 -26.41
CA THR A 18 -7.72 -19.60 -27.45
C THR A 18 -8.75 -18.89 -28.33
N ASP A 19 -8.61 -19.05 -29.64
CA ASP A 19 -9.54 -18.48 -30.62
C ASP A 19 -10.99 -18.91 -30.32
N GLY A 20 -11.90 -17.94 -30.27
CA GLY A 20 -13.32 -18.15 -29.98
C GLY A 20 -13.73 -18.01 -28.51
N THR A 21 -12.80 -17.71 -27.59
CA THR A 21 -13.14 -17.42 -26.19
C THR A 21 -13.38 -15.92 -25.95
N LEU A 22 -14.44 -15.59 -25.18
CA LEU A 22 -14.70 -14.21 -24.76
C LEU A 22 -13.74 -13.86 -23.61
N TYR A 23 -12.85 -12.89 -23.82
CA TYR A 23 -11.91 -12.42 -22.80
C TYR A 23 -11.88 -10.90 -22.72
N MET A 24 -11.53 -10.38 -21.54
CA MET A 24 -11.34 -8.96 -21.30
C MET A 24 -9.95 -8.71 -20.72
N ILE A 25 -9.22 -7.75 -21.30
CA ILE A 25 -7.89 -7.36 -20.81
C ILE A 25 -8.03 -6.06 -20.04
N ASN A 26 -7.74 -6.11 -18.73
CA ASN A 26 -7.55 -4.91 -17.92
C ASN A 26 -6.06 -4.57 -17.82
N ARG A 27 -5.69 -3.35 -18.24
CA ARG A 27 -4.30 -2.84 -18.18
C ARG A 27 -4.01 -1.99 -16.95
N ASN A 28 -4.99 -1.76 -16.07
CA ASN A 28 -4.81 -0.98 -14.86
C ASN A 28 -3.98 -1.79 -13.83
N PRO A 29 -2.78 -1.32 -13.44
CA PRO A 29 -1.94 -2.03 -12.47
C PRO A 29 -2.63 -2.22 -11.11
N ARG A 30 -3.48 -1.27 -10.69
CA ARG A 30 -4.14 -1.29 -9.37
C ARG A 30 -5.38 -2.19 -9.31
N ASN A 31 -5.83 -2.75 -10.44
CA ASN A 31 -7.08 -3.52 -10.46
C ASN A 31 -7.02 -4.75 -9.53
N LEU A 32 -5.95 -5.53 -9.63
CA LEU A 32 -5.79 -6.75 -8.84
C LEU A 32 -5.57 -6.47 -7.34
N GLU A 33 -4.98 -5.32 -7.00
CA GLU A 33 -4.80 -4.88 -5.62
C GLU A 33 -6.15 -4.55 -4.97
N ARG A 34 -7.01 -3.79 -5.67
CA ARG A 34 -8.37 -3.46 -5.19
C ARG A 34 -9.25 -4.70 -5.04
N LEU A 35 -9.09 -5.68 -5.94
CA LEU A 35 -9.77 -6.97 -5.84
C LEU A 35 -9.11 -7.90 -4.81
N ARG A 36 -8.03 -7.51 -4.13
CA ARG A 36 -7.29 -8.37 -3.18
C ARG A 36 -6.77 -9.68 -3.79
N LEU A 37 -6.61 -9.73 -5.12
CA LEU A 37 -6.09 -10.88 -5.86
C LEU A 37 -4.60 -10.75 -6.19
N ALA A 38 -4.07 -9.51 -6.17
CA ALA A 38 -2.66 -9.25 -6.45
C ALA A 38 -1.74 -10.00 -5.48
N HIS A 39 -0.70 -10.62 -6.02
CA HIS A 39 0.31 -11.28 -5.21
C HIS A 39 1.09 -10.24 -4.40
N LYS A 40 1.09 -10.41 -3.08
CA LYS A 40 2.06 -9.76 -2.20
C LYS A 40 3.37 -10.53 -2.24
N THR A 41 4.50 -9.85 -2.01
CA THR A 41 5.79 -10.50 -1.82
C THR A 41 5.77 -11.28 -0.50
N ASP A 42 5.61 -12.60 -0.60
CA ASP A 42 5.58 -13.51 0.53
C ASP A 42 6.98 -14.11 0.79
N GLY A 43 7.23 -14.54 2.02
CA GLY A 43 8.54 -14.96 2.50
C GLY A 43 9.27 -13.87 3.30
N TYR A 44 10.60 -14.01 3.40
CA TYR A 44 11.47 -13.12 4.18
C TYR A 44 11.03 -12.93 5.64
N HIS A 45 10.43 -13.96 6.25
CA HIS A 45 9.83 -13.87 7.59
C HIS A 45 10.85 -13.53 8.71
N LEU A 46 12.13 -13.84 8.49
CA LEU A 46 13.21 -13.55 9.43
C LEU A 46 13.81 -12.15 9.23
N GLU A 47 13.53 -11.48 8.11
CA GLU A 47 14.04 -10.16 7.81
C GLU A 47 13.06 -9.07 8.28
N LYS A 48 13.62 -7.94 8.70
CA LYS A 48 12.87 -6.70 8.95
C LYS A 48 13.42 -5.60 8.05
N PRO A 49 12.57 -4.78 7.42
CA PRO A 49 11.11 -4.73 7.54
C PRO A 49 10.40 -5.84 6.74
N VAL A 50 9.16 -6.14 7.12
CA VAL A 50 8.35 -7.18 6.45
C VAL A 50 8.03 -6.72 5.02
N ARG A 51 8.21 -7.61 4.05
CA ARG A 51 7.98 -7.33 2.62
C ARG A 51 6.57 -7.67 2.15
N ASN A 52 5.73 -8.29 2.98
CA ASN A 52 4.37 -8.69 2.61
C ASN A 52 3.40 -7.50 2.69
N PHE A 53 3.35 -6.67 1.64
CA PHE A 53 2.42 -5.54 1.50
C PHE A 53 2.21 -5.15 0.04
N TRP A 54 1.13 -4.44 -0.28
CA TRP A 54 1.03 -3.69 -1.55
C TRP A 54 1.54 -2.27 -1.38
N HIS A 55 1.02 -1.56 -0.37
CA HIS A 55 1.39 -0.21 0.03
C HIS A 55 1.81 -0.16 1.51
N ARG A 56 3.02 0.35 1.78
CA ARG A 56 3.54 0.55 3.13
C ARG A 56 3.69 2.02 3.45
N LEU A 57 3.28 2.39 4.65
CA LEU A 57 3.56 3.69 5.24
C LEU A 57 4.99 3.72 5.81
N GLU A 58 5.78 4.67 5.36
CA GLU A 58 7.12 4.97 5.88
C GLU A 58 7.18 6.39 6.43
N LEU A 59 7.70 6.55 7.64
CA LEU A 59 7.86 7.84 8.28
C LEU A 59 9.35 8.08 8.58
N ASN A 60 9.93 9.04 7.87
CA ASN A 60 11.33 9.41 8.01
C ASN A 60 11.43 10.74 8.77
N ALA A 61 11.83 10.67 10.04
CA ALA A 61 12.07 11.84 10.86
C ALA A 61 13.55 12.23 10.83
N SER A 62 13.84 13.43 10.34
CA SER A 62 15.12 14.09 10.52
C SER A 62 15.07 15.00 11.76
N ASN A 63 16.20 15.59 12.15
CA ASN A 63 16.26 16.48 13.32
C ASN A 63 15.33 17.70 13.15
N LYS A 64 15.24 18.24 11.92
CA LYS A 64 14.47 19.46 11.61
C LYS A 64 13.12 19.22 10.95
N TYR A 65 13.00 18.17 10.15
CA TYR A 65 11.85 17.91 9.29
C TYR A 65 11.41 16.46 9.35
N VAL A 66 10.17 16.22 8.93
CA VAL A 66 9.54 14.91 8.95
C VAL A 66 8.90 14.68 7.59
N THR A 67 9.09 13.48 7.05
CA THR A 67 8.58 13.10 5.75
C THR A 67 7.83 11.78 5.86
N ALA A 68 6.57 11.78 5.44
CA ALA A 68 5.74 10.60 5.30
C ALA A 68 5.72 10.17 3.84
N LYS A 69 5.88 8.87 3.60
CA LYS A 69 5.90 8.26 2.27
C LYS A 69 4.98 7.06 2.25
N LEU A 70 4.26 6.90 1.13
CA LEU A 70 3.54 5.68 0.82
C LEU A 70 4.31 4.94 -0.27
N VAL A 71 4.84 3.77 0.05
CA VAL A 71 5.72 2.99 -0.82
C VAL A 71 4.98 1.77 -1.34
N HIS A 72 4.92 1.62 -2.65
CA HIS A 72 4.48 0.42 -3.34
C HIS A 72 5.62 -0.59 -3.47
N PHE A 73 5.32 -1.89 -3.34
CA PHE A 73 6.34 -2.95 -3.34
C PHE A 73 7.20 -2.99 -4.63
N GLN A 74 6.63 -2.64 -5.78
CA GLN A 74 7.33 -2.66 -7.08
C GLN A 74 7.68 -1.28 -7.61
N ASN A 75 6.85 -0.27 -7.35
CA ASN A 75 6.94 1.04 -8.02
C ASN A 75 7.70 2.07 -7.17
N GLY A 76 8.01 1.75 -5.91
CA GLY A 76 8.62 2.68 -4.98
C GLY A 76 7.60 3.69 -4.42
N THR A 77 8.03 4.92 -4.16
CA THR A 77 7.19 5.94 -3.52
C THR A 77 6.07 6.41 -4.45
N VAL A 78 4.82 6.22 -4.04
CA VAL A 78 3.61 6.65 -4.75
C VAL A 78 3.18 8.04 -4.29
N ILE A 79 3.14 8.25 -2.97
CA ILE A 79 2.76 9.52 -2.35
C ILE A 79 3.87 9.91 -1.39
N GLU A 80 4.26 11.17 -1.45
CA GLU A 80 5.17 11.79 -0.51
C GLU A 80 4.52 13.03 0.09
N CYS A 81 4.73 13.24 1.39
CA CYS A 81 4.31 14.42 2.11
C CYS A 81 5.40 14.80 3.10
N SER A 82 5.93 16.02 3.01
CA SER A 82 7.02 16.48 3.87
C SER A 82 6.72 17.82 4.51
N THR A 83 7.14 18.01 5.76
CA THR A 83 7.10 19.33 6.42
C THR A 83 8.07 20.35 5.81
N THR A 84 8.91 19.92 4.86
CA THR A 84 9.74 20.81 4.04
C THR A 84 8.94 21.57 2.98
N GLU A 85 7.81 21.01 2.54
CA GLU A 85 6.97 21.61 1.51
C GLU A 85 6.41 22.96 1.97
N TRP A 86 6.48 23.97 1.11
CA TRP A 86 6.10 25.33 1.48
C TRP A 86 4.63 25.45 1.92
N ALA A 87 3.74 24.64 1.35
CA ALA A 87 2.34 24.57 1.72
C ALA A 87 2.15 24.22 3.21
N LEU A 88 2.91 23.26 3.75
CA LEU A 88 2.85 22.91 5.16
C LEU A 88 3.72 23.83 6.01
N LYS A 89 4.93 24.12 5.54
CA LYS A 89 5.93 24.89 6.28
C LYS A 89 5.44 26.28 6.69
N ARG A 90 4.63 26.95 5.86
CA ARG A 90 4.08 28.29 6.20
C ARG A 90 3.11 28.27 7.39
N HIS A 91 2.49 27.12 7.66
CA HIS A 91 1.52 26.94 8.74
C HIS A 91 2.16 26.29 9.98
N LEU A 92 3.44 25.94 9.92
CA LEU A 92 4.16 25.26 10.98
C LEU A 92 5.25 26.17 11.55
N TYR A 93 5.21 26.39 12.86
CA TYR A 93 6.30 27.07 13.56
C TYR A 93 7.61 26.26 13.53
N LYS A 94 7.51 24.93 13.70
CA LYS A 94 8.64 23.99 13.67
C LYS A 94 8.28 22.71 12.92
N GLY A 95 9.20 22.19 12.10
CA GLY A 95 8.96 21.06 11.20
C GLY A 95 9.02 19.66 11.83
N ASN A 96 9.31 19.54 13.13
CA ASN A 96 9.47 18.27 13.88
C ASN A 96 8.82 18.32 15.27
N ASP A 97 7.74 19.10 15.40
CA ASP A 97 6.96 19.23 16.63
C ASP A 97 5.67 18.40 16.58
N PHE A 98 5.01 18.17 17.71
CA PHE A 98 3.76 17.39 17.78
C PHE A 98 2.68 17.90 16.80
N ALA A 99 2.47 19.22 16.74
CA ALA A 99 1.54 19.82 15.78
C ALA A 99 1.93 19.57 14.32
N ALA A 100 3.23 19.47 14.03
CA ALA A 100 3.73 19.15 12.70
C ALA A 100 3.37 17.71 12.30
N TYR A 101 3.48 16.75 13.22
CA TYR A 101 3.08 15.36 12.96
C TYR A 101 1.56 15.24 12.74
N SER A 102 0.73 15.88 13.56
CA SER A 102 -0.72 15.85 13.37
C SER A 102 -1.15 16.51 12.04
N THR A 103 -0.59 17.68 11.72
CA THR A 103 -0.89 18.38 10.46
C THR A 103 -0.38 17.60 9.24
N LEU A 104 0.81 17.01 9.35
CA LEU A 104 1.38 16.14 8.31
C LEU A 104 0.49 14.91 8.09
N GLY A 105 -0.03 14.30 9.16
CA GLY A 105 -0.93 13.14 9.08
C GLY A 105 -2.22 13.47 8.32
N LYS A 106 -2.86 14.60 8.64
CA LYS A 106 -4.07 15.07 7.94
C LYS A 106 -3.81 15.34 6.46
N ALA A 107 -2.71 16.04 6.14
CA ALA A 107 -2.35 16.36 4.77
C ALA A 107 -1.98 15.11 3.96
N PHE A 108 -1.22 14.19 4.57
CA PHE A 108 -0.87 12.91 3.97
C PHE A 108 -2.13 12.06 3.72
N ALA A 109 -3.04 11.99 4.69
CA ALA A 109 -4.27 11.24 4.55
C ALA A 109 -5.17 11.81 3.45
N SER A 110 -5.29 13.13 3.37
CA SER A 110 -6.04 13.81 2.29
C SER A 110 -5.49 13.42 0.91
N ARG A 111 -4.16 13.48 0.71
CA ARG A 111 -3.52 13.04 -0.55
C ARG A 111 -3.80 11.58 -0.89
N CYS A 112 -3.78 10.70 0.11
CA CYS A 112 -4.07 9.29 -0.07
C CYS A 112 -5.53 9.08 -0.49
N LEU A 113 -6.47 9.76 0.15
CA LEU A 113 -7.90 9.69 -0.20
C LEU A 113 -8.16 10.24 -1.61
N ASP A 114 -7.55 11.37 -1.97
CA ASP A 114 -7.63 11.95 -3.32
C ASP A 114 -7.09 10.98 -4.39
N ALA A 115 -6.05 10.22 -4.05
CA ALA A 115 -5.50 9.15 -4.90
C ALA A 115 -6.31 7.84 -4.86
N GLY A 116 -7.37 7.77 -4.06
CA GLY A 116 -8.18 6.55 -3.87
C GLY A 116 -7.41 5.42 -3.18
N LEU A 117 -6.54 5.75 -2.22
CA LEU A 117 -5.75 4.83 -1.41
C LEU A 117 -6.25 4.88 0.04
N THR A 118 -7.06 3.91 0.41
CA THR A 118 -7.75 3.85 1.71
C THR A 118 -7.08 2.91 2.71
N GLU A 119 -6.27 1.97 2.23
CA GLU A 119 -5.68 0.89 3.03
C GLU A 119 -4.17 0.89 2.80
N MET A 120 -3.40 0.79 3.87
CA MET A 120 -1.93 0.71 3.82
C MET A 120 -1.39 -0.03 5.04
N ARG A 121 -0.22 -0.65 4.92
CA ARG A 121 0.44 -1.34 6.03
C ARG A 121 1.27 -0.35 6.84
N CYS A 122 1.07 -0.34 8.15
CA CYS A 122 1.92 0.41 9.08
C CYS A 122 2.82 -0.55 9.89
N ASP A 123 4.14 -0.46 9.66
CA ASP A 123 5.13 -1.20 10.46
C ASP A 123 5.72 -0.35 11.61
N LEU A 124 5.29 0.92 11.72
CA LEU A 124 5.74 1.83 12.77
C LEU A 124 5.18 1.36 14.11
N LYS A 125 6.08 1.04 15.04
CA LYS A 125 5.68 0.79 16.43
C LYS A 125 5.44 2.12 17.12
N SER A 126 4.35 2.20 17.89
CA SER A 126 4.13 3.30 18.82
C SER A 126 5.30 3.34 19.80
N THR A 127 6.28 4.18 19.48
CA THR A 127 7.48 4.41 20.28
C THR A 127 7.09 5.34 21.42
N ALA A 128 7.83 5.38 22.52
CA ALA A 128 7.59 6.30 23.64
C ALA A 128 7.41 7.79 23.22
N SER A 129 7.88 8.15 22.03
CA SER A 129 7.57 9.42 21.37
C SER A 129 6.09 9.51 20.95
N LYS A 130 5.29 10.19 21.78
CA LYS A 130 3.88 10.60 21.53
C LYS A 130 3.62 11.28 20.17
N LYS A 131 4.67 11.73 19.46
CA LYS A 131 4.57 12.38 18.14
C LYS A 131 4.13 11.43 17.03
N VAL A 132 4.71 10.22 16.98
CA VAL A 132 4.36 9.24 15.93
C VAL A 132 2.92 8.78 16.12
N ASP A 133 2.53 8.56 17.37
CA ASP A 133 1.15 8.22 17.74
C ASP A 133 0.15 9.28 17.26
N SER A 134 0.47 10.57 17.44
CA SER A 134 -0.38 11.66 16.95
C SER A 134 -0.53 11.70 15.42
N PHE A 135 0.51 11.27 14.70
CA PHE A 135 0.45 11.15 13.24
C PHE A 135 -0.45 9.97 12.84
N LEU A 136 -0.26 8.79 13.45
CA LEU A 136 -1.07 7.61 13.16
C LEU A 136 -2.54 7.85 13.45
N ARG A 137 -2.84 8.44 14.61
CA ARG A 137 -4.19 8.83 15.00
C ARG A 137 -4.82 9.82 14.00
N ALA A 138 -4.07 10.82 13.54
CA ALA A 138 -4.58 11.77 12.55
C ALA A 138 -4.89 11.10 11.19
N VAL A 139 -4.12 10.08 10.81
CA VAL A 139 -4.36 9.29 9.58
C VAL A 139 -5.60 8.40 9.74
N GLU A 140 -5.76 7.73 10.87
CA GLU A 140 -6.94 6.91 11.18
C GLU A 140 -8.22 7.74 11.28
N GLU A 141 -8.17 8.89 11.97
CA GLU A 141 -9.30 9.85 12.07
C GLU A 141 -9.73 10.38 10.70
N SER A 142 -8.82 10.42 9.72
CA SER A 142 -9.11 10.82 8.35
C SER A 142 -9.78 9.70 7.53
N GLY A 143 -9.92 8.48 8.08
CA GLY A 143 -10.61 7.36 7.43
C GLY A 143 -9.70 6.37 6.70
N ILE A 144 -8.38 6.44 6.91
CA ILE A 144 -7.43 5.47 6.35
C ILE A 144 -7.23 4.31 7.32
N ARG A 145 -7.28 3.08 6.79
CA ARG A 145 -6.98 1.87 7.56
C ARG A 145 -5.48 1.58 7.49
N LEU A 146 -4.82 1.56 8.66
CA LEU A 146 -3.39 1.25 8.80
C LEU A 146 -3.05 -0.24 8.75
N GLN A 147 -4.05 -1.07 8.41
CA GLN A 147 -3.91 -2.48 8.16
C GLN A 147 -4.45 -2.80 6.77
N GLU A 148 -3.63 -3.45 5.95
CA GLU A 148 -4.08 -3.97 4.66
C GLU A 148 -4.92 -5.24 4.85
N PRO A 149 -5.92 -5.47 3.98
CA PRO A 149 -6.62 -6.73 3.95
C PRO A 149 -5.70 -7.85 3.44
N GLU A 150 -6.05 -9.07 3.82
CA GLU A 150 -5.39 -10.26 3.32
C GLU A 150 -5.74 -10.52 1.86
N ARG A 151 -4.81 -11.16 1.16
CA ARG A 151 -5.02 -11.59 -0.22
C ARG A 151 -5.99 -12.77 -0.25
N ILE A 152 -6.97 -12.71 -1.14
CA ILE A 152 -7.90 -13.81 -1.38
C ILE A 152 -7.15 -14.94 -2.07
N ARG A 153 -7.21 -16.14 -1.47
CA ARG A 153 -6.70 -17.38 -2.05
C ARG A 153 -7.86 -18.19 -2.63
N PRO A 154 -7.62 -19.05 -3.63
CA PRO A 154 -8.60 -20.02 -4.08
C PRO A 154 -9.10 -20.84 -2.88
N ALA A 155 -10.41 -20.91 -2.70
CA ALA A 155 -11.01 -21.72 -1.65
C ALA A 155 -10.94 -23.20 -2.05
N TYR A 156 -10.45 -24.03 -1.14
CA TYR A 156 -10.49 -25.48 -1.26
C TYR A 156 -11.75 -26.03 -0.60
N SER A 157 -12.14 -27.25 -0.97
CA SER A 157 -13.35 -27.90 -0.44
C SER A 157 -13.32 -28.08 1.08
N TRP A 158 -12.13 -28.16 1.68
CA TRP A 158 -11.90 -28.33 3.12
C TRP A 158 -11.70 -27.00 3.87
N ASP A 159 -11.78 -25.84 3.20
CA ASP A 159 -11.62 -24.56 3.88
C ASP A 159 -12.90 -24.19 4.66
N MET A 160 -12.75 -24.05 5.98
CA MET A 160 -13.85 -23.72 6.90
C MET A 160 -14.33 -22.27 6.76
N HIS A 161 -13.44 -21.34 6.41
CA HIS A 161 -13.74 -19.92 6.28
C HIS A 161 -13.49 -19.44 4.84
N ARG A 162 -14.51 -18.85 4.23
CA ARG A 162 -14.45 -18.25 2.90
C ARG A 162 -14.72 -16.75 3.04
N PRO A 163 -13.71 -15.89 2.88
CA PRO A 163 -13.93 -14.46 2.97
C PRO A 163 -14.84 -14.01 1.83
N GLU A 164 -15.71 -13.05 2.12
CA GLU A 164 -16.52 -12.39 1.11
C GLU A 164 -15.60 -11.69 0.10
N LYS A 165 -15.95 -11.83 -1.19
CA LYS A 165 -15.19 -11.20 -2.25
C LYS A 165 -15.65 -9.75 -2.39
N PRO A 166 -14.72 -8.78 -2.51
CA PRO A 166 -15.07 -7.36 -2.64
C PRO A 166 -15.97 -6.99 -3.82
N TRP A 167 -16.11 -7.86 -4.82
CA TRP A 167 -16.90 -7.64 -6.02
C TRP A 167 -18.24 -8.40 -6.03
N GLU A 168 -18.49 -9.25 -5.04
CA GLU A 168 -19.81 -9.85 -4.86
C GLU A 168 -20.67 -8.82 -4.12
N VAL A 169 -21.71 -8.32 -4.79
CA VAL A 169 -22.69 -7.43 -4.16
C VAL A 169 -23.66 -8.32 -3.41
N THR A 170 -23.61 -8.28 -2.08
CA THR A 170 -24.65 -8.84 -1.22
C THR A 170 -25.74 -7.79 -1.06
N GLU A 171 -26.91 -8.07 -1.65
CA GLU A 171 -28.14 -7.28 -1.46
C GLU A 171 -28.73 -7.48 -0.06
#